data_AF-A0A7J5XKH5-F1
#
_entry.id   AF-A0A7J5XKH5-F1
#
_cell.length_a   1.000
_cell.length_b   1.000
_cell.length_c   1.000
_cell.angle_alpha   90.00
_cell.angle_beta   90.00
_cell.angle_gamma   90.00
#
_symmetry.space_group_name_H-M   'P 1'
#
loop_
_entity.id
_entity.type
_entity.pdbx_description
1 polymer ?
#
loop_
_entity_poly.entity_id
_entity_poly.type
_entity_poly.pdbx_seq_one_letter_code
_entity_poly.pdbx_strand_id
1 'polypeptide(L)'
;MIIVSYLSFFCMILSVGAAKSAGDDDWVHLPNKCEVCKFVSIEMKSAFDETGKTKEVIGRNYRFIDGKGAPPIKYRPRFIEVVENVCQRLLGYNLHKERTGSNRFAKGMSETFSTLHGLVNKGVNV
;
A
#
# COMPACT_ATOMS: atom_id res chain seq x y z
N MET A 1 4.23 33.87 30.99
CA MET A 1 3.53 33.82 29.68
C MET A 1 4.12 32.73 28.76
N ILE A 2 5.45 32.67 28.59
CA ILE A 2 6.12 31.68 27.72
C ILE A 2 5.96 30.23 28.21
N ILE A 3 6.08 29.99 29.52
CA ILE A 3 5.94 28.64 30.13
C ILE A 3 4.52 28.08 29.95
N VAL A 4 3.50 28.93 30.06
CA VAL A 4 2.09 28.57 29.83
C VAL A 4 1.84 28.21 28.37
N SER A 5 2.51 28.92 27.44
CA SER A 5 2.45 28.60 26.01
C SER A 5 3.08 27.24 25.71
N TYR A 6 4.23 26.90 26.32
CA TYR A 6 4.87 25.59 26.13
C TYR A 6 4.05 24.45 26.74
N LEU A 7 3.46 24.66 27.92
CA LEU A 7 2.55 23.69 28.55
C LEU A 7 1.29 23.46 27.72
N SER A 8 0.71 24.53 27.15
CA SER A 8 -0.44 24.42 26.24
C SER A 8 -0.08 23.68 24.95
N PHE A 9 1.10 23.96 24.37
CA PHE A 9 1.58 23.28 23.17
C PHE A 9 1.87 21.79 23.43
N PHE A 10 2.46 21.46 24.58
CA PHE A 10 2.68 20.07 25.01
C PHE A 10 1.37 19.31 25.22
N CYS A 11 0.35 19.99 25.76
CA CYS A 11 -1.00 19.42 25.95
C CYS A 11 -1.70 19.13 24.61
N MET A 12 -1.52 19.98 23.60
CA MET A 12 -2.01 19.74 22.23
C MET A 12 -1.37 18.49 21.62
N ILE A 13 -0.05 18.29 21.80
CA ILE A 13 0.66 17.10 21.29
C ILE A 13 0.18 15.81 21.97
N LEU A 14 -0.14 15.87 23.28
CA LEU A 14 -0.67 14.72 24.01
C LEU A 14 -2.10 14.33 23.58
N SER A 15 -2.92 15.28 23.11
CA SER A 15 -4.28 14.98 22.64
C SER A 15 -4.33 14.18 21.34
N VAL A 16 -3.28 14.25 20.51
CA VAL A 16 -3.17 13.50 19.24
C VAL A 16 -2.93 12.00 19.47
N GLY A 17 -2.51 11.60 20.68
CA GLY A 17 -2.26 10.20 21.04
C GLY A 17 -3.46 9.42 21.60
N ALA A 18 -4.61 10.07 21.85
CA ALA A 18 -5.75 9.44 22.49
C ALA A 18 -6.86 9.05 21.49
N ALA A 19 -6.49 8.34 20.42
CA ALA A 19 -7.48 7.58 19.66
C ALA A 19 -7.82 6.30 20.43
N LYS A 20 -8.75 6.41 21.38
CA LYS A 20 -9.46 5.23 21.90
C LYS A 20 -10.24 4.62 20.73
N SER A 21 -9.84 3.43 20.26
CA SER A 21 -10.73 2.61 19.44
C SER A 21 -11.84 2.08 20.34
N ALA A 22 -12.98 2.76 20.31
CA ALA A 22 -14.24 2.19 20.74
C ALA A 22 -14.61 1.04 19.80
N GLY A 23 -14.96 -0.12 20.35
CA GLY A 23 -15.54 -1.24 19.61
C GLY A 23 -14.63 -2.47 19.55
N ASP A 24 -14.58 -3.24 20.63
CA ASP A 24 -13.98 -4.59 20.68
C ASP A 24 -15.00 -5.67 20.25
N ASP A 25 -16.01 -5.29 19.45
CA ASP A 25 -17.11 -6.16 18.97
C ASP A 25 -17.13 -6.34 17.44
N ASP A 26 -16.07 -5.93 16.73
CA ASP A 26 -15.94 -6.27 15.32
C ASP A 26 -15.29 -7.65 15.17
N TRP A 27 -16.07 -8.64 14.74
CA TRP A 27 -15.59 -9.98 14.34
C TRP A 27 -14.43 -9.93 13.32
N VAL A 28 -14.24 -8.78 12.67
CA VAL A 28 -13.23 -8.49 11.66
C VAL A 28 -12.28 -7.39 12.17
N HIS A 29 -11.09 -7.76 12.61
CA HIS A 29 -10.05 -6.79 12.94
C HIS A 29 -9.49 -6.13 11.69
N LEU A 30 -9.83 -4.85 11.48
CA LEU A 30 -9.33 -4.09 10.34
C LEU A 30 -7.80 -3.95 10.37
N PRO A 31 -7.17 -3.87 9.18
CA PRO A 31 -5.77 -3.51 9.01
C PRO A 31 -5.37 -2.22 9.72
N ASN A 32 -4.19 -2.21 10.34
CA ASN A 32 -3.59 -0.94 10.76
C ASN A 32 -2.96 -0.21 9.54
N LYS A 33 -2.91 1.12 9.58
CA LYS A 33 -2.26 1.97 8.57
C LYS A 33 -0.82 1.54 8.29
N CYS A 34 -0.09 1.12 9.33
CA CYS A 34 1.29 0.63 9.20
C CYS A 34 1.37 -0.68 8.42
N GLU A 35 0.41 -1.59 8.62
CA GLU A 35 0.36 -2.87 7.89
C GLU A 35 0.09 -2.61 6.41
N VAL A 36 -0.90 -1.78 6.09
CA VAL A 36 -1.22 -1.40 4.71
C VAL A 36 -0.05 -0.69 4.04
N CYS A 37 0.56 0.31 4.71
CA CYS A 37 1.69 1.07 4.18
C CYS A 37 2.91 0.20 3.83
N LYS A 38 3.17 -0.84 4.65
CA LYS A 38 4.23 -1.82 4.37
C LYS A 38 4.02 -2.50 3.01
N PHE A 39 2.82 -2.98 2.71
CA PHE A 39 2.58 -3.68 1.44
C PHE A 39 2.45 -2.74 0.26
N VAL A 40 1.86 -1.55 0.44
CA VAL A 40 1.83 -0.50 -0.58
C VAL A 40 3.26 -0.15 -1.02
N SER A 41 4.17 0.08 -0.07
CA SER A 41 5.56 0.43 -0.38
C SER A 41 6.34 -0.70 -1.04
N ILE A 42 6.10 -1.96 -0.65
CA ILE A 42 6.71 -3.14 -1.29
C ILE A 42 6.25 -3.27 -2.75
N GLU A 43 4.95 -3.19 -3.00
CA GLU A 43 4.38 -3.32 -4.35
C GLU A 43 4.77 -2.13 -5.25
N MET A 44 4.77 -0.92 -4.69
CA MET A 44 5.21 0.28 -5.39
C MET A 44 6.70 0.19 -5.78
N LYS A 45 7.55 -0.32 -4.88
CA LYS A 45 8.96 -0.60 -5.19
C LYS A 45 9.10 -1.64 -6.32
N SER A 46 8.36 -2.75 -6.25
CA SER A 46 8.40 -3.79 -7.30
C SER A 46 7.97 -3.23 -8.65
N ALA A 47 6.88 -2.46 -8.69
CA ALA A 47 6.39 -1.82 -9.90
C ALA A 47 7.39 -0.82 -10.49
N PHE A 48 8.12 -0.08 -9.65
CA PHE A 48 9.25 0.74 -10.11
C PHE A 48 10.43 -0.10 -10.59
N ASP A 49 10.77 -1.20 -9.95
CA ASP A 49 11.88 -2.05 -10.40
C ASP A 49 11.56 -2.75 -11.75
N GLU A 50 10.30 -3.10 -11.99
CA GLU A 50 9.82 -3.67 -13.26
C GLU A 50 9.82 -2.63 -14.40
N THR A 51 9.17 -1.48 -14.19
CA THR A 51 9.14 -0.38 -15.17
C THR A 51 10.51 0.29 -15.37
N GLY A 52 11.47 0.03 -14.48
CA GLY A 52 12.83 0.59 -14.55
C GLY A 52 13.74 -0.15 -15.51
N LYS A 53 13.41 -1.42 -15.82
CA LYS A 53 14.14 -2.26 -16.77
C LYS A 53 13.77 -1.93 -18.21
N THR A 54 12.52 -1.53 -18.45
CA THR A 54 12.05 -1.00 -19.75
C THR A 54 12.56 0.42 -19.91
N LYS A 55 13.76 0.55 -20.47
CA LYS A 55 14.42 1.82 -20.78
C LYS A 55 13.73 2.51 -21.97
N GLU A 56 12.42 2.71 -21.90
CA GLU A 56 11.66 3.44 -22.92
C GLU A 56 11.91 4.94 -22.75
N VAL A 57 13.06 5.35 -23.29
CA VAL A 57 13.28 6.74 -23.68
C VAL A 57 12.43 6.96 -24.91
N ILE A 58 11.20 7.46 -24.75
CA ILE A 58 10.45 7.99 -25.90
C ILE A 58 11.30 9.12 -26.48
N GLY A 59 11.93 8.84 -27.62
CA GLY A 59 12.73 9.81 -28.35
C GLY A 59 11.82 10.90 -28.90
N ARG A 60 11.73 12.04 -28.20
CA ARG A 60 11.13 13.24 -28.79
C ARG A 60 12.09 13.81 -29.82
N ASN A 61 12.05 13.26 -31.02
CA ASN A 61 12.72 13.81 -32.19
C ASN A 61 11.88 14.96 -32.77
N TYR A 62 11.55 15.98 -31.95
CA TYR A 62 11.04 17.25 -32.48
C TYR A 62 12.24 18.10 -32.89
N ARG A 63 12.75 17.83 -34.11
CA ARG A 63 13.69 18.71 -34.83
C ARG A 63 12.92 19.93 -35.27
N PHE A 64 13.00 21.02 -34.52
CA PHE A 64 12.59 22.30 -35.09
C PHE A 64 13.60 23.44 -34.94
N ILE A 65 14.43 23.52 -33.89
CA ILE A 65 15.29 24.71 -33.74
C ILE A 65 16.79 24.48 -33.55
N ASP A 66 17.29 23.48 -32.82
CA ASP A 66 18.75 23.39 -32.62
C ASP A 66 19.31 21.98 -32.80
N GLY A 67 20.32 21.84 -33.67
CA GLY A 67 21.03 20.60 -33.99
C GLY A 67 21.85 19.99 -32.84
N LYS A 68 21.55 20.34 -31.59
CA LYS A 68 22.15 19.77 -30.38
C LYS A 68 21.02 19.10 -29.59
N GLY A 69 21.00 17.77 -29.62
CA GLY A 69 19.97 16.97 -28.95
C GLY A 69 19.79 17.39 -27.49
N ALA A 70 18.55 17.67 -27.10
CA ALA A 70 18.23 17.99 -25.72
C ALA A 70 18.63 16.80 -24.82
N PRO A 71 19.24 17.03 -23.64
CA PRO A 71 19.53 15.96 -22.70
C PRO A 71 18.22 15.24 -22.34
N PRO A 72 18.22 13.90 -22.23
CA PRO A 72 17.01 13.13 -21.98
C PRO A 72 16.39 13.58 -20.65
N ILE A 73 15.28 14.28 -20.73
CA ILE A 73 14.53 14.70 -19.56
C ILE A 73 13.82 13.44 -19.04
N LYS A 74 14.32 12.86 -17.95
CA LYS A 74 13.68 11.75 -17.24
C LYS A 74 12.34 12.23 -16.69
N TYR A 75 11.25 12.04 -17.45
CA TYR A 75 9.97 12.65 -17.12
C TYR A 75 9.15 11.86 -16.08
N ARG A 76 8.26 12.62 -15.45
CA ARG A 76 7.29 12.37 -14.37
C ARG A 76 6.09 11.43 -14.63
N PRO A 77 5.67 11.03 -15.87
CA PRO A 77 4.43 10.27 -16.07
C PRO A 77 4.50 8.82 -15.59
N ARG A 78 5.71 8.29 -15.38
CA ARG A 78 5.93 6.94 -14.83
C ARG A 78 5.41 6.76 -13.40
N PHE A 79 5.37 7.84 -12.61
CA PHE A 79 4.84 7.77 -11.24
C PHE A 79 3.33 7.56 -11.25
N ILE A 80 2.61 8.25 -12.15
CA ILE A 80 1.14 8.17 -12.22
C ILE A 80 0.72 6.74 -12.60
N GLU A 81 1.35 6.16 -13.61
CA GLU A 81 1.03 4.81 -14.10
C GLU A 81 1.31 3.74 -13.04
N VAL A 82 2.44 3.87 -12.33
CA VAL A 82 2.77 2.95 -11.23
C VAL A 82 1.76 3.08 -10.09
N VAL A 83 1.38 4.29 -9.70
CA VAL A 83 0.41 4.50 -8.62
C VAL A 83 -0.96 3.95 -8.98
N GLU A 84 -1.42 4.14 -10.22
CA GLU A 84 -2.71 3.62 -10.70
C GLU A 84 -2.73 2.07 -10.75
N ASN A 85 -1.59 1.44 -11.11
CA ASN A 85 -1.47 -0.02 -11.18
C ASN A 85 -1.31 -0.68 -9.79
N VAL A 86 -0.68 -0.02 -8.82
CA VAL A 86 -0.45 -0.57 -7.48
C VAL A 86 -1.76 -0.92 -6.77
N CYS A 87 -2.83 -0.15 -6.99
CA CYS A 87 -4.16 -0.46 -6.44
C CYS A 87 -4.65 -1.86 -6.86
N GLN A 88 -4.49 -2.23 -8.14
CA GLN A 88 -4.89 -3.56 -8.61
C GLN A 88 -4.05 -4.68 -8.00
N ARG A 89 -2.74 -4.44 -7.80
CA ARG A 89 -1.86 -5.41 -7.14
C ARG A 89 -2.23 -5.63 -5.68
N LEU A 90 -2.66 -4.58 -5.00
CA LEU A 90 -3.11 -4.64 -3.60
C LEU A 90 -4.43 -5.41 -3.43
N LEU A 91 -5.34 -5.37 -4.42
CA LEU A 91 -6.57 -6.18 -4.39
C LEU A 91 -6.31 -7.69 -4.38
N GLY A 92 -5.12 -8.14 -4.79
CA GLY A 92 -4.72 -9.55 -4.69
C GLY A 92 -4.34 -10.02 -3.29
N TYR A 93 -4.27 -9.11 -2.31
CA TYR A 93 -3.98 -9.43 -0.93
C TYR A 93 -5.25 -9.66 -0.13
N ASN A 94 -5.27 -10.75 0.63
CA ASN A 94 -6.32 -11.06 1.58
C ASN A 94 -5.80 -10.95 3.02
N LEU A 95 -6.73 -10.66 3.93
CA LEU A 95 -6.46 -10.65 5.36
C LEU A 95 -6.64 -12.06 5.93
N HIS A 96 -5.59 -12.57 6.52
CA HIS A 96 -5.55 -13.89 7.15
C HIS A 96 -5.75 -13.70 8.66
N LYS A 97 -6.68 -14.44 9.26
CA LYS A 97 -7.00 -14.33 10.71
C LYS A 97 -6.03 -15.16 11.55
N GLU A 98 -5.53 -16.25 10.98
CA GLU A 98 -4.64 -17.21 11.63
C GLU A 98 -3.21 -16.69 11.82
N ARG A 99 -2.79 -15.69 11.05
CA ARG A 99 -1.45 -15.09 11.13
C ARG A 99 -1.45 -13.90 12.08
N THR A 100 -0.28 -13.53 12.59
CA THR A 100 -0.11 -12.39 13.50
C THR A 100 0.70 -11.27 12.86
N GLY A 101 0.33 -10.02 13.23
CA GLY A 101 0.95 -8.80 12.74
C GLY A 101 0.89 -8.64 11.22
N SER A 102 1.92 -8.00 10.64
CA SER A 102 1.95 -7.68 9.20
C SER A 102 1.92 -8.89 8.27
N ASN A 103 2.18 -10.11 8.76
CA ASN A 103 2.12 -11.32 7.94
C ASN A 103 0.68 -11.79 7.66
N ARG A 104 -0.32 -11.12 8.25
CA ARG A 104 -1.75 -11.30 7.97
C ARG A 104 -2.13 -10.91 6.54
N PHE A 105 -1.43 -9.96 5.95
CA PHE A 105 -1.60 -9.59 4.55
C PHE A 105 -0.79 -10.56 3.68
N ALA A 106 -1.49 -11.44 2.97
CA ALA A 106 -0.86 -12.36 2.04
C ALA A 106 -1.73 -12.60 0.82
N LYS A 107 -1.10 -13.05 -0.27
CA LYS A 107 -1.81 -13.48 -1.48
C LYS A 107 -2.26 -14.94 -1.28
N GLY A 108 -3.47 -15.24 -1.72
CA GLY A 108 -4.03 -16.59 -1.65
C GLY A 108 -5.18 -16.75 -0.65
N MET A 109 -5.53 -18.01 -0.42
CA MET A 109 -6.65 -18.45 0.40
C MET A 109 -6.17 -18.76 1.83
N SER A 110 -6.95 -18.38 2.85
CA SER A 110 -6.65 -18.71 4.24
C SER A 110 -6.78 -20.20 4.52
N GLU A 111 -6.08 -20.70 5.53
CA GLU A 111 -6.15 -22.11 5.93
C GLU A 111 -7.58 -22.52 6.33
N THR A 112 -8.29 -21.60 6.99
CA THR A 112 -9.70 -21.78 7.37
C THR A 112 -10.62 -21.88 6.16
N PHE A 113 -10.43 -21.00 5.17
CA PHE A 113 -11.25 -20.99 3.96
C PHE A 113 -10.95 -22.19 3.05
N SER A 114 -9.68 -22.62 2.99
CA SER A 114 -9.28 -23.88 2.32
C SER A 114 -9.95 -25.10 2.94
N THR A 115 -10.01 -25.16 4.27
CA THR A 115 -10.69 -26.25 4.99
C THR A 115 -12.20 -26.25 4.74
N LEU A 116 -12.84 -25.07 4.79
CA LEU A 116 -14.26 -24.91 4.45
C LEU A 116 -14.55 -25.35 3.02
N HIS A 117 -13.75 -24.93 2.04
CA HIS A 117 -13.87 -25.43 0.66
C HIS A 117 -13.71 -26.94 0.57
N GLY A 118 -12.81 -27.53 1.36
CA GLY A 118 -12.68 -28.99 1.46
C GLY A 118 -13.92 -29.70 2.00
N LEU A 119 -14.65 -29.07 2.93
CA LEU A 119 -15.91 -29.60 3.47
C LEU A 119 -17.05 -29.46 2.46
N VAL A 120 -17.18 -28.29 1.82
CA VAL A 120 -18.14 -28.04 0.73
C VAL A 120 -17.92 -29.02 -0.43
N ASN A 121 -16.66 -29.23 -0.85
CA ASN A 121 -16.30 -30.16 -1.92
C ASN A 121 -16.64 -31.62 -1.57
N LYS A 122 -16.71 -31.96 -0.29
CA LYS A 122 -17.13 -33.28 0.20
C LYS A 122 -18.67 -33.39 0.35
N GLY A 123 -19.42 -32.35 -0.03
CA GLY A 123 -20.88 -32.33 0.03
C GLY A 123 -21.45 -31.97 1.41
N VAL A 124 -20.62 -31.47 2.32
CA VAL A 124 -21.07 -30.99 3.63
C VAL A 124 -21.52 -29.54 3.49
N ASN A 125 -22.76 -29.25 3.87
CA ASN A 125 -23.30 -27.89 3.90
C ASN A 125 -22.74 -27.17 5.14
N VAL A 126 -22.02 -26.07 4.93
CA VAL A 126 -21.37 -25.24 5.97
C VAL A 126 -21.87 -23.81 5.94
#